data_AF-A0A8H5AR06-F1
#
_entry.id   AF-A0A8H5AR06-F1
#
_cell.length_a   1.000
_cell.length_b   1.000
_cell.length_c   1.000
_cell.angle_alpha   90.00
_cell.angle_beta   90.00
_cell.angle_gamma   90.00
#
_symmetry.space_group_name_H-M   'P 1'
#
loop_
_entity.id
_entity.type
_entity.pdbx_description
1 polymer ?
#
loop_
_entity_poly.entity_id
_entity_poly.type
_entity_poly.pdbx_seq_one_letter_code
_entity_poly.pdbx_strand_id
1 'polypeptide(L)'
;MSDGNIVLQVTNGTRVHKSILRANSEVFRDIFNAADALREELIDGLPVVKLHDAVEDWEVVLGSLYQLFHMNPFLNDLTFPQLKPMLQLGRNYQFDGMLKASLK
;
A
#
# COMPACT_ATOMS: atom_id res chain seq x y z
N MET A 1 15.48 -14.19 3.96
CA MET A 1 15.00 -13.44 2.77
C MET A 1 14.68 -12.05 3.27
N SER A 2 15.50 -11.05 2.93
CA SER A 2 15.33 -9.70 3.47
C SER A 2 14.09 -9.08 2.86
N ASP A 3 13.02 -8.97 3.64
CA ASP A 3 11.96 -8.07 3.28
C ASP A 3 12.55 -6.66 3.32
N GLY A 4 12.90 -6.13 2.14
CA GLY A 4 13.42 -4.77 2.04
C GLY A 4 12.31 -3.84 2.46
N ASN A 5 12.44 -3.18 3.60
CA ASN A 5 11.54 -2.10 3.96
C ASN A 5 11.67 -1.02 2.87
N ILE A 6 10.56 -0.55 2.32
CA ILE A 6 10.56 0.63 1.45
C ILE A 6 9.97 1.80 2.21
N VAL A 7 10.31 3.01 1.79
CA VAL A 7 9.73 4.23 2.32
C VAL A 7 8.68 4.75 1.35
N LEU A 8 7.45 4.95 1.80
CA LEU A 8 6.44 5.64 1.00
C LEU A 8 6.51 7.14 1.30
N GLN A 9 6.88 7.94 0.31
CA GLN A 9 7.08 9.38 0.52
C GLN A 9 5.79 10.11 0.90
N VAL A 10 4.64 9.58 0.47
CA VAL A 10 3.30 10.09 0.81
C VAL A 10 2.95 10.01 2.28
N THR A 11 3.71 9.31 3.13
CA THR A 11 3.32 9.07 4.54
C THR A 11 4.34 9.63 5.53
N ASN A 12 4.82 10.85 5.29
CA ASN A 12 5.92 11.44 6.09
C ASN A 12 7.15 10.52 6.23
N GLY A 13 7.37 9.64 5.25
CA GLY A 13 8.42 8.63 5.29
C GLY A 13 8.08 7.34 6.06
N THR A 14 6.80 6.95 6.13
CA THR A 14 6.43 5.67 6.76
C THR A 14 7.07 4.50 6.01
N ARG A 15 7.68 3.62 6.79
CA ARG A 15 8.34 2.40 6.31
C ARG A 15 7.29 1.31 6.19
N VAL A 16 7.23 0.70 5.02
CA VAL A 16 6.30 -0.41 4.73
C VAL A 16 7.06 -1.59 4.15
N HIS A 17 6.52 -2.79 4.33
CA HIS A 17 7.15 -4.01 3.81
C HIS A 17 6.91 -4.12 2.30
N LYS A 18 7.98 -4.22 1.52
CA LYS A 18 7.90 -4.42 0.06
C LYS A 18 7.06 -5.64 -0.30
N SER A 19 7.20 -6.75 0.44
CA SER A 19 6.42 -7.97 0.22
C SER A 19 4.92 -7.75 0.31
N ILE A 20 4.44 -6.95 1.27
CA ILE A 20 3.02 -6.72 1.51
C ILE A 20 2.40 -6.01 0.30
N LEU A 21 3.05 -4.94 -0.17
CA LEU A 21 2.59 -4.22 -1.35
C LEU A 21 2.68 -5.08 -2.61
N ARG A 22 3.80 -5.81 -2.79
CA ARG A 22 4.00 -6.71 -3.94
C ARG A 22 2.97 -7.83 -3.99
N ALA A 23 2.57 -8.36 -2.84
CA ALA A 23 1.64 -9.48 -2.75
C ALA A 23 0.19 -9.06 -3.05
N ASN A 24 -0.16 -7.80 -2.81
CA ASN A 24 -1.54 -7.32 -2.92
C ASN A 24 -1.79 -6.38 -4.11
N SER A 25 -0.74 -5.86 -4.75
CA SER A 25 -0.85 -4.95 -5.88
C SER A 25 0.05 -5.37 -7.04
N GLU A 26 -0.57 -5.52 -8.20
CA GLU A 26 0.14 -5.75 -9.46
C GLU A 26 0.96 -4.52 -9.87
N VAL A 27 0.44 -3.31 -9.68
CA VAL A 27 1.18 -2.06 -9.92
C VAL A 27 2.49 -2.02 -9.12
N PHE A 28 2.43 -2.29 -7.81
CA PHE A 28 3.64 -2.31 -6.98
C PHE A 28 4.57 -3.47 -7.36
N ARG A 29 4.03 -4.63 -7.74
CA ARG A 29 4.84 -5.74 -8.25
C ARG A 29 5.65 -5.32 -9.48
N ASP A 30 5.04 -4.59 -10.40
CA ASP A 30 5.70 -4.12 -11.62
C ASP A 30 6.72 -3.02 -11.32
N ILE A 31 6.36 -2.04 -10.48
CA ILE A 31 7.29 -1.00 -9.98
C ILE A 31 8.53 -1.66 -9.34
N PHE A 32 8.34 -2.72 -8.58
CA PHE A 32 9.43 -3.40 -7.89
C PHE A 32 10.28 -4.31 -8.77
N ASN A 33 9.72 -4.77 -9.89
CA ASN A 33 10.44 -5.54 -10.90
C ASN A 33 11.20 -4.62 -11.86
N ALA A 34 10.73 -3.39 -12.07
CA ALA A 34 11.45 -2.36 -12.79
C ALA A 34 12.69 -1.92 -11.99
N ALA A 35 13.86 -2.45 -12.37
CA ALA A 35 15.12 -2.26 -11.65
C ALA A 35 15.56 -0.79 -11.47
N ASP A 36 15.10 0.11 -12.35
CA ASP A 36 15.48 1.53 -12.32
C ASP A 36 14.59 2.37 -11.39
N ALA A 37 13.31 2.02 -11.23
CA ALA A 37 12.36 2.81 -10.44
C ALA A 37 12.70 2.85 -8.93
N LEU A 38 13.45 1.86 -8.43
CA LEU A 38 13.87 1.79 -7.03
C LEU A 38 15.26 2.40 -6.76
N ARG A 39 15.97 2.84 -7.80
CA ARG A 39 17.35 3.37 -7.69
C ARG A 39 17.42 4.88 -7.61
N GLU A 40 16.35 5.59 -7.97
CA GLU A 40 16.38 7.04 -8.13
C GLU A 40 16.38 7.80 -6.79
N GLU A 41 15.76 7.26 -5.73
CA GLU A 41 15.68 7.94 -4.45
C GLU A 41 15.76 6.96 -3.27
N LEU A 42 16.73 7.21 -2.38
CA LEU A 42 16.94 6.43 -1.15
C LEU A 42 16.79 7.34 0.06
N ILE A 43 15.96 6.95 1.03
CA ILE A 43 15.91 7.57 2.37
C ILE A 43 16.43 6.52 3.37
N ASP A 44 17.45 6.88 4.15
CA ASP A 44 18.15 5.95 5.05
C ASP A 44 18.66 4.67 4.37
N GLY A 45 19.00 4.75 3.08
CA GLY A 45 19.42 3.58 2.29
C GLY A 45 18.29 2.66 1.85
N LEU A 46 17.02 3.03 2.07
CA LEU A 46 15.84 2.30 1.62
C LEU A 46 15.24 2.96 0.37
N PRO A 47 14.79 2.18 -0.62
CA PRO A 47 14.17 2.74 -1.81
C PRO A 47 12.86 3.43 -1.48
N VAL A 48 12.70 4.62 -2.07
CA VAL A 48 11.54 5.48 -1.89
C VAL A 48 10.62 5.33 -3.09
N VAL A 49 9.34 5.09 -2.84
CA VAL A 49 8.32 5.18 -3.89
C VAL A 49 7.55 6.47 -3.69
N LYS A 50 7.59 7.33 -4.72
CA LYS A 50 6.79 8.54 -4.78
C LYS A 50 5.39 8.19 -5.24
N LEU A 51 4.41 8.62 -4.46
CA LEU A 51 2.99 8.46 -4.74
C LEU A 51 2.39 9.86 -4.72
N HIS A 52 1.27 10.08 -5.40
CA HIS A 52 0.69 11.42 -5.57
C HIS A 52 -0.64 11.60 -4.83
N ASP A 53 -1.19 10.53 -4.27
CA ASP A 53 -2.43 10.56 -3.52
C ASP A 53 -2.23 11.05 -2.08
N ALA A 54 -3.33 11.37 -1.40
CA ALA A 54 -3.33 11.94 -0.06
C ALA A 54 -2.73 11.00 0.99
N VAL A 55 -2.06 11.57 1.97
CA VAL A 55 -1.39 10.83 3.06
C VAL A 55 -2.40 9.98 3.83
N GLU A 56 -3.54 10.59 4.16
CA GLU A 56 -4.61 10.02 4.96
C GLU A 56 -5.24 8.82 4.24
N ASP A 57 -5.36 8.89 2.91
CA ASP A 57 -5.87 7.79 2.09
C ASP A 57 -4.92 6.58 2.15
N TRP A 58 -3.60 6.84 2.11
CA TRP A 58 -2.58 5.80 2.25
C TRP A 58 -2.54 5.20 3.65
N GLU A 59 -2.74 5.98 4.71
CA GLU A 59 -2.83 5.46 6.07
C GLU A 59 -3.99 4.46 6.21
N VAL A 60 -5.16 4.77 5.63
CA VAL A 60 -6.32 3.86 5.60
C VAL A 60 -6.01 2.58 4.83
N VAL A 61 -5.42 2.69 3.64
CA VAL A 61 -5.08 1.54 2.79
C VAL A 61 -4.03 0.65 3.44
N LEU A 62 -2.95 1.24 3.96
CA LEU A 62 -1.89 0.48 4.63
C LEU A 62 -2.43 -0.19 5.89
N GLY A 63 -3.18 0.53 6.73
CA GLY A 63 -3.85 -0.05 7.89
C GLY A 63 -4.70 -1.27 7.51
N SER A 64 -5.49 -1.13 6.44
CA SER A 64 -6.32 -2.22 5.91
C SER A 64 -5.49 -3.40 5.40
N LEU A 65 -4.40 -3.16 4.66
CA LEU A 65 -3.53 -4.23 4.16
C LEU A 65 -2.91 -5.03 5.32
N TYR A 66 -2.29 -4.35 6.28
CA TYR A 66 -1.68 -5.01 7.44
C TYR A 66 -2.73 -5.76 8.28
N GLN A 67 -3.91 -5.19 8.48
CA GLN A 67 -4.97 -5.85 9.24
C GLN A 67 -5.58 -7.03 8.49
N LEU A 68 -5.77 -6.95 7.16
CA LEU A 68 -6.20 -8.10 6.33
C LEU A 68 -5.24 -9.29 6.48
N PHE A 69 -3.94 -9.04 6.68
CA PHE A 69 -2.98 -10.10 6.97
C PHE A 69 -3.05 -10.64 8.41
N HIS A 70 -3.43 -9.80 9.38
CA HIS A 70 -3.35 -10.17 10.79
C HIS A 70 -4.68 -10.66 11.40
N MET A 71 -5.83 -10.11 11.01
CA MET A 71 -7.14 -10.39 11.61
C MET A 71 -8.29 -10.02 10.64
N ASN A 72 -9.19 -10.98 10.37
CA ASN A 72 -10.37 -10.83 9.49
C ASN A 72 -11.60 -10.00 10.03
N PRO A 73 -11.70 -9.47 11.27
CA PRO A 73 -12.91 -8.77 11.71
C PRO A 73 -13.04 -7.31 11.25
N PHE A 74 -12.01 -6.70 10.65
CA PHE A 74 -12.00 -5.25 10.37
C PHE A 74 -13.02 -4.81 9.31
N LEU A 75 -13.42 -5.71 8.40
CA LEU A 75 -14.35 -5.38 7.32
C LEU A 75 -15.78 -5.10 7.80
N ASN A 76 -16.14 -5.56 8.99
CA ASN A 76 -17.50 -5.39 9.50
C ASN A 76 -17.76 -3.98 10.08
N ASP A 77 -16.71 -3.20 10.36
CA ASP A 77 -16.81 -1.88 11.03
C ASP A 77 -16.31 -0.72 10.15
N LEU A 78 -16.14 -0.94 8.83
CA LEU A 78 -15.65 0.10 7.93
C LEU A 78 -16.65 1.25 7.79
N THR A 79 -16.19 2.45 8.12
CA THR A 79 -16.96 3.68 7.93
C THR A 79 -16.83 4.20 6.50
N PHE A 80 -17.83 4.95 6.01
CA PHE A 80 -17.80 5.53 4.66
C PHE A 80 -16.51 6.34 4.34
N PRO A 81 -15.93 7.12 5.27
CA PRO A 81 -14.64 7.78 5.06
C PRO A 81 -13.46 6.84 4.82
N GLN A 82 -13.52 5.59 5.29
CA GLN A 82 -12.48 4.57 5.06
C GLN A 82 -12.71 3.81 3.75
N LEU A 83 -13.97 3.59 3.37
CA LEU A 83 -14.31 2.91 2.11
C LEU A 83 -13.86 3.70 0.87
N LYS A 84 -13.96 5.04 0.92
CA LYS A 84 -13.58 5.88 -0.23
C LYS A 84 -12.10 5.71 -0.63
N PRO A 85 -11.11 5.85 0.29
CA PRO A 85 -9.70 5.57 -0.02
C PRO A 85 -9.47 4.15 -0.52
N MET A 86 -10.09 3.15 0.11
CA MET A 86 -9.96 1.75 -0.28
C MET A 86 -10.46 1.49 -1.71
N LEU A 87 -11.55 2.14 -2.13
CA LEU A 87 -12.07 2.04 -3.49
C LEU A 87 -11.19 2.80 -4.49
N GLN A 88 -10.77 4.02 -4.15
CA GLN A 88 -9.99 4.88 -5.05
C GLN A 88 -8.59 4.34 -5.27
N LEU A 89 -7.82 4.16 -4.20
CA LEU A 89 -6.45 3.63 -4.27
C LEU A 89 -6.45 2.14 -4.60
N GLY A 90 -7.45 1.38 -4.13
CA GLY A 90 -7.61 -0.01 -4.54
C GLY A 90 -7.69 -0.16 -6.05
N ARG A 91 -8.40 0.75 -6.73
CA ARG A 91 -8.46 0.77 -8.19
C ARG A 91 -7.17 1.29 -8.82
N ASN A 92 -6.64 2.41 -8.33
CA ASN A 92 -5.46 3.05 -8.91
C ASN A 92 -4.22 2.16 -8.85
N TYR A 93 -4.09 1.37 -7.78
CA TYR A 93 -2.94 0.50 -7.53
C TYR A 93 -3.28 -0.98 -7.66
N GLN A 94 -4.47 -1.34 -8.15
CA GLN A 94 -4.90 -2.73 -8.38
C GLN A 94 -4.79 -3.61 -7.13
N PHE A 95 -5.28 -3.11 -5.99
CA PHE A 95 -5.45 -3.91 -4.77
C PHE A 95 -6.75 -4.72 -4.83
N ASP A 96 -6.83 -5.73 -5.70
CA ASP A 96 -8.07 -6.47 -5.98
C ASP A 96 -8.68 -7.14 -4.74
N GLY A 97 -7.83 -7.66 -3.83
CA GLY A 97 -8.28 -8.24 -2.57
C GLY A 97 -9.00 -7.22 -1.69
N MET A 98 -8.48 -5.98 -1.65
CA MET A 98 -9.09 -4.86 -0.93
C MET A 98 -10.37 -4.39 -1.60
N LEU A 99 -10.40 -4.27 -2.93
CA LEU A 99 -11.60 -3.88 -3.67
C LEU A 99 -12.75 -4.87 -3.46
N LYS A 100 -12.45 -6.17 -3.48
CA LYS A 100 -13.46 -7.20 -3.20
C LYS A 100 -13.95 -7.13 -1.76
N ALA A 101 -13.08 -6.74 -0.83
CA ALA A 101 -13.40 -6.60 0.58
C ALA A 101 -14.27 -5.37 0.88
N SER A 102 -14.10 -4.26 0.14
CA SER A 102 -14.87 -3.03 0.31
C SER A 102 -16.23 -3.02 -0.40
N LEU A 103 -16.52 -4.03 -1.24
CA LEU A 103 -17.79 -4.18 -1.97
C LEU A 103 -18.74 -5.21 -1.35
N LYS A 104 -18.41 -5.78 -0.19
CA LYS A 104 -19.28 -6.70 0.57
C LYS A 104 -20.07 -5.95 1.62
#